data_AF-A0A534LGV2-F1
#
_entry.id   AF-A0A534LGV2-F1
#
_cell.length_a   1.000
_cell.length_b   1.000
_cell.length_c   1.000
_cell.angle_alpha   90.00
_cell.angle_beta   90.00
_cell.angle_gamma   90.00
#
_symmetry.space_group_name_H-M   'P 1'
#
loop_
_entity.id
_entity.type
_entity.pdbx_description
1 polymer ?
#
loop_
_entity_poly.entity_id
_entity_poly.type
_entity_poly.pdbx_seq_one_letter_code
_entity_poly.pdbx_strand_id
1 'polypeptide(L)'
;MTGRVRAFAWLLTAGIFAAGILYAVPVAAPPPIPMRTQGQAFSEGGTPLPFATPIRAFVDGVDYSNDPRVLNGAGSYAILILGNSKDNANVSDTPTVQEGANLGDPVIYVAGDFVTSTGVFQETVPWSPGTIRMTDLHVGSTATTPQPLKIEGIVTQPARGGNQFVFVCNPTGAPVPLSSYYLETDAPGTYHASSLALTGVLSANSSIRQDLPLATWLIPTGDALKLVYRNPGGPNASAGGRDIVVDRVEFNATAGGTLDWEPGNTIMGDAPAPGPGHILQRDANCTDTNQPSDFSLGVEPGLPANAPPTVTITSPTNGQALPAAGAVTLTWTMSDDVFLASYLHVWVNVTIGNQMIPLLADAVGATSVPWMTPDVAATGVVIRVDVQDPLGAQSSDTRTVSLTRQSSLALIIAVLIAVVLGIFLLFGFLRARRKPPQPVGPPPLPPLPPATLPPVGAATVTPGLAPDKKVCPRCQTHVNVSDVTCFFCGYKFTEEVKPPP
;
A
#
# COMPACT_ATOMS: atom_id res chain seq x y z
N MET A 1 21.11 -28.69 44.67
CA MET A 1 19.81 -28.42 44.02
C MET A 1 19.94 -28.13 42.52
N THR A 2 20.78 -28.89 41.79
CA THR A 2 21.19 -28.55 40.42
C THR A 2 20.74 -29.54 39.34
N GLY A 3 20.35 -30.77 39.72
CA GLY A 3 19.88 -31.80 38.77
C GLY A 3 18.40 -31.67 38.37
N ARG A 4 17.52 -31.37 39.33
CA ARG A 4 16.06 -31.29 39.08
C ARG A 4 15.63 -30.11 38.21
N VAL A 5 16.31 -28.97 38.31
CA VAL A 5 15.99 -27.77 37.51
C VAL A 5 16.39 -27.95 36.05
N ARG A 6 17.53 -28.62 35.78
CA ARG A 6 17.96 -28.94 34.41
C ARG A 6 17.04 -29.94 33.72
N ALA A 7 16.57 -30.96 34.44
CA ALA A 7 15.59 -31.92 33.90
C ALA A 7 14.25 -31.26 33.57
N PHE A 8 13.77 -30.33 34.41
CA PHE A 8 12.54 -29.58 34.14
C PHE A 8 12.68 -28.65 32.93
N ALA A 9 13.81 -27.95 32.79
CA ALA A 9 14.05 -27.08 31.64
C ALA A 9 14.08 -27.87 30.32
N TRP A 10 14.70 -29.05 30.30
CA TRP A 10 14.74 -29.93 29.12
C TRP A 10 13.37 -30.51 28.74
N LEU A 11 12.56 -30.89 29.73
CA LEU A 11 11.19 -31.36 29.47
C LEU A 11 10.30 -30.23 28.95
N LEU A 12 10.50 -29.00 29.41
CA LEU A 12 9.75 -27.84 28.93
C LEU A 12 10.14 -27.46 27.49
N THR A 13 11.43 -27.44 27.15
CA THR A 13 11.87 -27.19 25.77
C THR A 13 11.48 -28.31 24.83
N ALA A 14 11.59 -29.58 25.24
CA ALA A 14 11.10 -30.70 24.46
C ALA A 14 9.58 -30.66 24.25
N GLY A 15 8.82 -30.24 25.27
CA GLY A 15 7.37 -30.04 25.18
C GLY A 15 6.98 -28.90 24.25
N ILE A 16 7.72 -27.78 24.26
CA ILE A 16 7.50 -26.64 23.36
C ILE A 16 7.89 -27.00 21.92
N PHE A 17 8.97 -27.76 21.70
CA PHE A 17 9.35 -28.26 20.37
C PHE A 17 8.34 -29.28 19.83
N ALA A 18 7.85 -30.19 20.67
CA ALA A 18 6.80 -31.14 20.29
C ALA A 18 5.46 -30.45 20.01
N ALA A 19 5.10 -29.41 20.77
CA ALA A 19 3.94 -28.57 20.49
C ALA A 19 4.12 -27.79 19.18
N GLY A 20 5.30 -27.22 18.91
CA GLY A 20 5.61 -26.55 17.65
C GLY A 20 5.56 -27.47 16.43
N ILE A 21 5.95 -28.74 16.59
CA ILE A 21 5.85 -29.77 15.53
C ILE A 21 4.41 -30.25 15.33
N LEU A 22 3.59 -30.28 16.39
CA LEU A 22 2.16 -30.63 16.31
C LEU A 22 1.28 -29.47 15.79
N TYR A 23 1.72 -28.22 15.91
CA TYR A 23 1.05 -27.05 15.30
C TYR A 23 1.34 -26.90 13.79
N ALA A 24 2.25 -27.69 13.23
CA ALA A 24 2.62 -27.68 11.83
C ALA A 24 2.24 -28.99 11.11
N VAL A 25 1.16 -29.65 11.53
CA VAL A 25 0.53 -30.66 10.65
C VAL A 25 -0.19 -29.87 9.57
N PRO A 26 0.23 -29.94 8.29
CA PRO A 26 -0.58 -29.40 7.21
C PRO A 26 -1.90 -30.15 7.26
N VAL A 27 -2.98 -29.45 7.61
CA VAL A 27 -4.34 -29.96 7.44
C VAL A 27 -4.52 -30.04 5.91
N ALA A 28 -4.24 -31.21 5.34
CA ALA A 28 -4.55 -31.46 3.95
C ALA A 28 -6.07 -31.53 3.83
N ALA A 29 -6.65 -30.64 3.02
CA ALA A 29 -8.06 -30.70 2.70
C ALA A 29 -8.42 -32.09 2.17
N PRO A 30 -9.59 -32.66 2.53
CA PRO A 30 -10.11 -33.85 1.88
C PRO A 30 -10.17 -33.64 0.35
N PRO A 31 -9.93 -34.68 -0.47
CA PRO A 31 -10.02 -34.53 -1.91
C PRO A 31 -11.41 -34.04 -2.33
N PRO A 32 -11.52 -33.09 -3.29
CA PRO A 32 -12.78 -32.57 -3.80
C PRO A 32 -13.76 -33.69 -4.20
N ILE A 33 -15.04 -33.56 -3.82
CA ILE A 33 -16.09 -34.50 -4.26
C ILE A 33 -16.72 -33.95 -5.55
N PRO A 34 -16.46 -34.56 -6.72
CA PRO A 34 -16.96 -34.02 -7.98
C PRO A 34 -18.48 -34.15 -8.11
N MET A 35 -19.10 -33.19 -8.81
CA MET A 35 -20.41 -33.36 -9.41
C MET A 35 -20.26 -34.03 -10.79
N ARG A 36 -21.17 -34.94 -11.13
CA ARG A 36 -21.24 -35.51 -12.48
C ARG A 36 -22.46 -34.98 -13.23
N THR A 37 -22.27 -34.48 -14.43
CA THR A 37 -23.36 -34.17 -15.36
C THR A 37 -23.24 -35.03 -16.61
N GLN A 38 -24.38 -35.51 -17.12
CA GLN A 38 -24.40 -36.39 -18.29
C GLN A 38 -25.73 -36.28 -19.05
N GLY A 39 -25.67 -36.52 -20.34
CA GLY A 39 -26.83 -36.48 -21.24
C GLY A 39 -26.39 -36.46 -22.70
N GLN A 40 -27.18 -35.82 -23.54
CA GLN A 40 -26.87 -35.60 -24.95
C GLN A 40 -26.62 -34.11 -25.21
N ALA A 41 -25.63 -33.80 -26.04
CA ALA A 41 -25.30 -32.43 -26.43
C ALA A 41 -25.70 -32.19 -27.88
N PHE A 42 -26.38 -31.08 -28.14
CA PHE A 42 -26.97 -30.71 -29.42
C PHE A 42 -26.51 -29.33 -29.87
N SER A 43 -26.43 -29.14 -31.18
CA SER A 43 -26.26 -27.82 -31.81
C SER A 43 -27.51 -26.95 -31.61
N GLU A 44 -27.42 -25.67 -31.97
CA GLU A 44 -28.56 -24.73 -31.95
C GLU A 44 -29.74 -25.24 -32.80
N GLY A 45 -29.45 -25.95 -33.89
CA GLY A 45 -30.46 -26.59 -34.75
C GLY A 45 -30.99 -27.93 -34.23
N GLY A 46 -30.62 -28.37 -33.03
CA GLY A 46 -31.08 -29.61 -32.41
C GLY A 46 -30.43 -30.90 -32.95
N THR A 47 -29.35 -30.79 -33.73
CA THR A 47 -28.59 -31.96 -34.21
C THR A 47 -27.56 -32.37 -33.17
N PRO A 48 -27.33 -33.68 -32.89
CA PRO A 48 -26.28 -34.10 -31.97
C PRO A 48 -24.91 -33.52 -32.34
N LEU A 49 -24.15 -33.05 -31.35
CA LEU A 49 -22.81 -32.55 -31.58
C LEU A 49 -21.88 -33.70 -32.07
N PRO A 50 -20.89 -33.39 -32.92
CA PRO A 50 -19.96 -34.39 -33.44
C PRO A 50 -19.15 -35.10 -32.34
N PHE A 51 -18.77 -36.35 -32.61
CA PHE A 51 -17.82 -37.10 -31.78
C PHE A 51 -16.55 -36.29 -31.52
N ALA A 52 -16.01 -36.40 -30.30
CA ALA A 52 -14.81 -35.72 -29.82
C ALA A 52 -14.90 -34.18 -29.69
N THR A 53 -16.07 -33.57 -29.93
CA THR A 53 -16.30 -32.14 -29.63
C THR A 53 -16.04 -31.89 -28.13
N PRO A 54 -15.15 -30.94 -27.77
CA PRO A 54 -14.91 -30.58 -26.37
C PRO A 54 -16.18 -30.05 -25.72
N ILE A 55 -16.42 -30.43 -24.46
CA ILE A 55 -17.43 -29.80 -23.62
C ILE A 55 -16.78 -29.43 -22.31
N ARG A 56 -16.77 -28.14 -21.96
CA ARG A 56 -16.19 -27.63 -20.71
C ARG A 56 -17.26 -27.15 -19.76
N ALA A 57 -16.91 -27.14 -18.48
CA ALA A 57 -17.78 -26.68 -17.41
C ALA A 57 -17.06 -25.59 -16.62
N PHE A 58 -17.49 -24.36 -16.85
CA PHE A 58 -16.94 -23.18 -16.21
C PHE A 58 -17.75 -22.81 -14.98
N VAL A 59 -17.06 -22.45 -13.91
CA VAL A 59 -17.63 -21.73 -12.78
C VAL A 59 -16.78 -20.48 -12.60
N ASP A 60 -17.44 -19.34 -12.68
CA ASP A 60 -16.82 -18.03 -12.50
C ASP A 60 -15.56 -17.77 -13.37
N GLY A 61 -15.62 -18.25 -14.62
CA GLY A 61 -14.54 -18.09 -15.59
C GLY A 61 -13.41 -19.12 -15.50
N VAL A 62 -13.47 -20.05 -14.56
CA VAL A 62 -12.48 -21.14 -14.42
C VAL A 62 -13.08 -22.47 -14.88
N ASP A 63 -12.33 -23.20 -15.71
CA ASP A 63 -12.72 -24.54 -16.18
C ASP A 63 -12.45 -25.60 -15.09
N TYR A 64 -13.51 -26.16 -14.52
CA TYR A 64 -13.42 -27.22 -13.50
C TYR A 64 -13.62 -28.61 -14.09
N SER A 65 -13.60 -28.72 -15.42
CA SER A 65 -13.77 -29.96 -16.14
C SER A 65 -12.44 -30.55 -16.59
N ASN A 66 -12.28 -31.86 -16.45
CA ASN A 66 -11.04 -32.56 -16.81
C ASN A 66 -11.03 -32.98 -18.30
N ASP A 67 -10.99 -32.00 -19.21
CA ASP A 67 -11.05 -32.16 -20.68
C ASP A 67 -12.14 -33.13 -21.21
N PRO A 68 -13.43 -32.97 -20.85
CA PRO A 68 -14.50 -33.84 -21.34
C PRO A 68 -14.79 -33.61 -22.82
N ARG A 69 -15.30 -34.65 -23.48
CA ARG A 69 -15.65 -34.64 -24.91
C ARG A 69 -16.92 -35.43 -25.17
N VAL A 70 -17.57 -35.14 -26.29
CA VAL A 70 -18.67 -35.97 -26.84
C VAL A 70 -18.14 -37.38 -27.13
N LEU A 71 -18.83 -38.38 -26.59
CA LEU A 71 -18.40 -39.78 -26.53
C LEU A 71 -18.82 -40.60 -27.76
N ASN A 72 -19.85 -40.18 -28.50
CA ASN A 72 -20.36 -40.93 -29.65
C ASN A 72 -21.16 -40.04 -30.63
N GLY A 73 -21.62 -40.62 -31.75
CA GLY A 73 -22.43 -39.93 -32.77
C GLY A 73 -23.86 -39.57 -32.36
N ALA A 74 -24.30 -39.97 -31.16
CA ALA A 74 -25.58 -39.55 -30.58
C ALA A 74 -25.44 -38.31 -29.67
N GLY A 75 -24.24 -37.70 -29.64
CA GLY A 75 -23.96 -36.52 -28.82
C GLY A 75 -23.80 -36.83 -27.32
N SER A 76 -23.68 -38.11 -26.92
CA SER A 76 -23.61 -38.45 -25.50
C SER A 76 -22.38 -37.85 -24.84
N TYR A 77 -22.53 -37.32 -23.63
CA TYR A 77 -21.43 -36.74 -22.87
C TYR A 77 -21.51 -37.12 -21.39
N ALA A 78 -20.38 -37.04 -20.69
CA ALA A 78 -20.31 -37.09 -19.24
C ALA A 78 -19.15 -36.22 -18.76
N ILE A 79 -19.43 -35.31 -17.83
CA ILE A 79 -18.47 -34.34 -17.30
C ILE A 79 -18.39 -34.56 -15.79
N LEU A 80 -17.16 -34.66 -15.28
CA LEU A 80 -16.88 -34.52 -13.86
C LEU A 80 -16.45 -33.07 -13.61
N ILE A 81 -17.08 -32.43 -12.64
CA ILE A 81 -16.88 -31.02 -12.31
C ILE A 81 -16.38 -30.97 -10.88
N LEU A 82 -15.13 -30.54 -10.72
CA LEU A 82 -14.52 -30.36 -9.41
C LEU A 82 -15.12 -29.14 -8.69
N GLY A 83 -15.11 -29.17 -7.36
CA GLY A 83 -15.60 -28.07 -6.53
C GLY A 83 -15.41 -28.34 -5.05
N ASN A 84 -15.79 -27.37 -4.22
CA ASN A 84 -15.56 -27.42 -2.78
C ASN A 84 -16.44 -28.46 -2.10
N SER A 85 -15.86 -29.33 -1.26
CA SER A 85 -16.55 -30.44 -0.58
C SER A 85 -17.72 -30.05 0.35
N LYS A 86 -18.10 -28.77 0.46
CA LYS A 86 -19.06 -28.26 1.45
C LYS A 86 -20.47 -28.84 1.28
N ASP A 87 -20.99 -29.43 2.36
CA ASP A 87 -22.42 -29.54 2.61
C ASP A 87 -22.93 -28.32 3.42
N ASN A 88 -24.22 -28.33 3.77
CA ASN A 88 -25.10 -27.24 4.24
C ASN A 88 -24.68 -26.47 5.52
N ALA A 89 -23.44 -26.59 6.01
CA ALA A 89 -22.95 -25.95 7.23
C ALA A 89 -22.02 -24.74 7.04
N ASN A 90 -21.68 -24.33 5.82
CA ASN A 90 -20.89 -23.11 5.49
C ASN A 90 -19.48 -22.97 6.12
N VAL A 91 -18.97 -23.97 6.83
CA VAL A 91 -17.58 -23.96 7.31
C VAL A 91 -16.72 -24.67 6.27
N SER A 92 -15.75 -23.95 5.68
CA SER A 92 -14.72 -24.60 4.87
C SER A 92 -13.79 -25.39 5.79
N ASP A 93 -13.38 -26.58 5.38
CA ASP A 93 -12.28 -27.29 6.05
C ASP A 93 -10.96 -26.51 5.92
N THR A 94 -10.90 -25.59 4.94
CA THR A 94 -9.87 -24.57 4.76
C THR A 94 -10.53 -23.18 4.68
N PRO A 95 -10.85 -22.53 5.82
CA PRO A 95 -11.63 -21.27 5.87
C PRO A 95 -10.99 -20.10 5.13
N THR A 96 -9.75 -20.24 4.70
CA THR A 96 -8.93 -19.24 4.00
C THR A 96 -8.65 -19.60 2.54
N VAL A 97 -9.23 -20.66 1.98
CA VAL A 97 -8.87 -21.24 0.66
C VAL A 97 -10.16 -21.68 -0.05
N GLN A 98 -10.33 -21.31 -1.32
CA GLN A 98 -11.51 -21.66 -2.13
C GLN A 98 -11.10 -22.56 -3.30
N GLU A 99 -11.29 -23.87 -3.13
CA GLU A 99 -10.74 -24.95 -3.96
C GLU A 99 -11.62 -25.36 -5.17
N GLY A 100 -12.54 -24.48 -5.57
CA GLY A 100 -13.47 -24.71 -6.66
C GLY A 100 -14.86 -24.10 -6.50
N ALA A 101 -15.82 -24.60 -7.28
CA ALA A 101 -17.22 -24.18 -7.22
C ALA A 101 -17.83 -24.38 -5.82
N ASN A 102 -18.60 -23.41 -5.32
CA ASN A 102 -19.38 -23.57 -4.10
C ASN A 102 -20.74 -24.22 -4.37
N LEU A 103 -21.35 -24.73 -3.30
CA LEU A 103 -22.71 -25.26 -3.34
C LEU A 103 -23.69 -24.22 -3.91
N GLY A 104 -24.33 -24.56 -5.01
CA GLY A 104 -25.32 -23.73 -5.68
C GLY A 104 -24.77 -22.82 -6.77
N ASP A 105 -23.44 -22.70 -6.92
CA ASP A 105 -22.85 -21.87 -7.98
C ASP A 105 -23.28 -22.38 -9.36
N PRO A 106 -23.63 -21.48 -10.29
CA PRO A 106 -24.08 -21.88 -11.61
C PRO A 106 -22.91 -22.43 -12.42
N VAL A 107 -23.05 -23.67 -12.89
CA VAL A 107 -22.15 -24.24 -13.89
C VAL A 107 -22.59 -23.79 -15.27
N ILE A 108 -21.69 -23.14 -16.01
CA ILE A 108 -21.87 -22.77 -17.42
C ILE A 108 -21.16 -23.80 -18.28
N TYR A 109 -21.86 -24.33 -19.28
CA TYR A 109 -21.27 -25.28 -20.22
C TYR A 109 -20.93 -24.60 -21.54
N VAL A 110 -19.82 -25.01 -22.15
CA VAL A 110 -19.41 -24.52 -23.48
C VAL A 110 -18.84 -25.63 -24.36
N ALA A 111 -19.03 -25.52 -25.67
CA ALA A 111 -18.57 -26.47 -26.68
C ALA A 111 -17.14 -26.11 -27.18
N GLY A 112 -16.21 -25.88 -26.26
CA GLY A 112 -14.86 -25.34 -26.50
C GLY A 112 -14.27 -24.79 -25.20
N ASP A 113 -13.35 -23.86 -25.25
CA ASP A 113 -12.55 -23.43 -24.08
C ASP A 113 -12.37 -21.89 -24.00
N PHE A 114 -13.16 -21.12 -24.74
CA PHE A 114 -13.03 -19.66 -24.88
C PHE A 114 -11.66 -19.15 -25.39
N VAL A 115 -10.73 -20.01 -25.82
CA VAL A 115 -9.53 -19.57 -26.56
C VAL A 115 -9.91 -18.97 -27.91
N THR A 116 -10.97 -19.51 -28.50
CA THR A 116 -11.58 -19.02 -29.73
C THR A 116 -13.09 -18.90 -29.56
N SER A 117 -13.77 -18.41 -30.59
CA SER A 117 -15.23 -18.35 -30.60
C SER A 117 -15.81 -19.74 -30.39
N THR A 118 -16.54 -19.93 -29.30
CA THR A 118 -17.15 -21.21 -28.93
C THR A 118 -18.65 -21.06 -28.69
N GLY A 119 -19.41 -22.12 -28.93
CA GLY A 119 -20.83 -22.16 -28.60
C GLY A 119 -21.03 -22.30 -27.09
N VAL A 120 -21.85 -21.45 -26.50
CA VAL A 120 -22.24 -21.54 -25.08
C VAL A 120 -23.61 -22.20 -24.99
N PHE A 121 -23.73 -23.25 -24.18
CA PHE A 121 -24.99 -23.98 -24.02
C PHE A 121 -26.03 -23.17 -23.23
N GLN A 122 -27.31 -23.46 -23.42
CA GLN A 122 -28.43 -22.77 -22.77
C GLN A 122 -28.56 -23.17 -21.31
N GLU A 123 -28.27 -24.42 -21.00
CA GLU A 123 -28.52 -24.99 -19.70
C GLU A 123 -27.43 -24.56 -18.71
N THR A 124 -27.88 -24.27 -17.49
CA THR A 124 -26.99 -24.09 -16.33
C THR A 124 -27.49 -24.99 -15.22
N VAL A 125 -26.57 -25.59 -14.48
CA VAL A 125 -26.89 -26.48 -13.38
C VAL A 125 -26.23 -25.95 -12.10
N PRO A 126 -26.95 -25.85 -10.98
CA PRO A 126 -26.32 -25.49 -9.71
C PRO A 126 -25.35 -26.60 -9.29
N TRP A 127 -24.11 -26.22 -9.00
CA TRP A 127 -23.10 -27.16 -8.56
C TRP A 127 -23.48 -27.78 -7.20
N SER A 128 -23.30 -29.09 -7.05
CA SER A 128 -23.58 -29.82 -5.81
C SER A 128 -22.70 -31.06 -5.68
N PRO A 129 -21.98 -31.24 -4.56
CA PRO A 129 -20.98 -32.29 -4.41
C PRO A 129 -21.61 -33.68 -4.46
N GLY A 130 -20.93 -34.62 -5.14
CA GLY A 130 -21.33 -36.03 -5.18
C GLY A 130 -22.63 -36.34 -5.91
N THR A 131 -23.25 -35.35 -6.54
CA THR A 131 -24.51 -35.53 -7.26
C THR A 131 -24.30 -35.95 -8.71
N ILE A 132 -25.29 -36.66 -9.26
CA ILE A 132 -25.40 -36.97 -10.68
C ILE A 132 -26.58 -36.20 -11.25
N ARG A 133 -26.35 -35.42 -12.30
CA ARG A 133 -27.38 -34.66 -13.02
C ARG A 133 -27.53 -35.20 -14.43
N MET A 134 -28.77 -35.55 -14.78
CA MET A 134 -29.16 -35.87 -16.15
C MET A 134 -29.61 -34.57 -16.81
N THR A 135 -28.87 -34.10 -17.82
CA THR A 135 -29.15 -32.84 -18.49
C THR A 135 -28.75 -32.97 -19.94
N ASP A 136 -29.67 -32.66 -20.85
CA ASP A 136 -29.32 -32.50 -22.25
C ASP A 136 -28.88 -31.05 -22.46
N LEU A 137 -27.84 -30.85 -23.25
CA LEU A 137 -27.26 -29.54 -23.53
C LEU A 137 -27.61 -29.10 -24.94
N HIS A 138 -28.10 -27.87 -25.10
CA HIS A 138 -28.39 -27.27 -26.40
C HIS A 138 -27.56 -26.01 -26.56
N VAL A 139 -26.78 -25.90 -27.65
CA VAL A 139 -26.04 -24.67 -27.93
C VAL A 139 -27.05 -23.52 -28.00
N GLY A 140 -26.77 -22.44 -27.28
CA GLY A 140 -27.63 -21.27 -27.20
C GLY A 140 -27.54 -20.41 -28.45
N SER A 141 -28.39 -19.39 -28.49
CA SER A 141 -28.42 -18.44 -29.59
C SER A 141 -27.06 -17.76 -29.79
N THR A 142 -26.65 -17.66 -31.05
CA THR A 142 -25.46 -16.87 -31.43
C THR A 142 -25.58 -15.38 -31.04
N ALA A 143 -26.81 -14.86 -30.89
CA ALA A 143 -27.06 -13.49 -30.44
C ALA A 143 -26.74 -13.26 -28.95
N THR A 144 -26.72 -14.32 -28.15
CA THR A 144 -26.40 -14.30 -26.71
C THR A 144 -25.05 -14.97 -26.40
N THR A 145 -24.31 -15.37 -27.44
CA THR A 145 -22.98 -15.98 -27.30
C THR A 145 -21.92 -14.87 -27.38
N PRO A 146 -21.04 -14.74 -26.37
CA PRO A 146 -20.02 -13.72 -26.38
C PRO A 146 -18.96 -13.96 -27.46
N GLN A 147 -18.39 -12.87 -27.97
CA GLN A 147 -17.09 -12.90 -28.64
C GLN A 147 -15.98 -13.12 -27.60
N PRO A 148 -14.91 -13.88 -27.94
CA PRO A 148 -13.80 -14.22 -27.04
C PRO A 148 -12.83 -13.04 -26.87
N LEU A 149 -13.32 -11.92 -26.37
CA LEU A 149 -12.46 -10.80 -25.97
C LEU A 149 -11.53 -11.23 -24.84
N LYS A 150 -10.34 -10.63 -24.77
CA LYS A 150 -9.31 -10.99 -23.78
C LYS A 150 -8.79 -9.77 -23.04
N ILE A 151 -8.33 -10.00 -21.81
CA ILE A 151 -7.48 -9.09 -21.07
C ILE A 151 -6.07 -9.28 -21.62
N GLU A 152 -5.60 -8.29 -22.38
CA GLU A 152 -4.24 -8.31 -22.94
C GLU A 152 -3.22 -7.94 -21.88
N GLY A 153 -3.52 -6.95 -21.04
CA GLY A 153 -2.60 -6.60 -19.98
C GLY A 153 -3.14 -5.70 -18.88
N ILE A 154 -2.42 -5.67 -17.77
CA ILE A 154 -2.83 -5.05 -16.51
C ILE A 154 -1.66 -4.22 -15.96
N VAL A 155 -1.94 -2.96 -15.62
CA VAL A 155 -1.01 -2.06 -14.92
C VAL A 155 -1.63 -1.63 -13.59
N THR A 156 -1.09 -2.16 -12.49
CA THR A 156 -1.57 -1.91 -11.12
C THR A 156 -0.86 -0.74 -10.44
N GLN A 157 0.32 -0.35 -10.93
CA GLN A 157 1.13 0.74 -10.38
C GLN A 157 1.75 1.54 -11.53
N PRO A 158 0.97 2.45 -12.17
CA PRO A 158 1.49 3.29 -13.24
C PRO A 158 2.71 4.09 -12.76
N ALA A 159 3.78 4.15 -13.57
CA ALA A 159 5.07 4.73 -13.16
C ALA A 159 4.94 6.17 -12.64
N ARG A 160 4.08 6.95 -13.30
CA ARG A 160 3.80 8.36 -13.01
C ARG A 160 2.65 8.56 -12.02
N GLY A 161 2.17 7.48 -11.40
CA GLY A 161 0.97 7.47 -10.57
C GLY A 161 -0.31 7.66 -11.39
N GLY A 162 -1.39 7.96 -10.69
CA GLY A 162 -2.73 8.04 -11.26
C GLY A 162 -3.47 6.72 -11.18
N ASN A 163 -4.54 6.60 -11.96
CA ASN A 163 -5.39 5.42 -11.94
C ASN A 163 -4.72 4.25 -12.65
N GLN A 164 -4.99 3.06 -12.13
CA GLN A 164 -4.65 1.80 -12.78
C GLN A 164 -5.37 1.70 -14.13
N PHE A 165 -4.86 0.84 -15.02
CA PHE A 165 -5.50 0.63 -16.31
C PHE A 165 -5.20 -0.75 -16.84
N VAL A 166 -6.05 -1.19 -17.78
CA VAL A 166 -5.95 -2.49 -18.43
C VAL A 166 -6.05 -2.32 -19.93
N PHE A 167 -5.53 -3.28 -20.68
CA PHE A 167 -5.75 -3.40 -22.11
C PHE A 167 -6.72 -4.56 -22.35
N VAL A 168 -7.81 -4.26 -23.05
CA VAL A 168 -8.75 -5.27 -23.55
C VAL A 168 -8.52 -5.39 -25.04
N CYS A 169 -8.42 -6.62 -25.52
CA CYS A 169 -8.16 -6.90 -26.92
C CYS A 169 -9.21 -7.81 -27.54
N ASN A 170 -9.33 -7.67 -28.85
CA ASN A 170 -10.23 -8.43 -29.69
C ASN A 170 -9.41 -9.26 -30.66
N PRO A 171 -9.20 -10.56 -30.37
CA PRO A 171 -8.48 -11.46 -31.26
C PRO A 171 -9.34 -11.93 -32.46
N THR A 172 -10.58 -11.45 -32.58
CA THR A 172 -11.49 -11.87 -33.65
C THR A 172 -11.32 -11.04 -34.93
N GLY A 173 -11.79 -11.59 -36.05
CA GLY A 173 -11.79 -10.93 -37.35
C GLY A 173 -12.87 -9.85 -37.54
N ALA A 174 -13.68 -9.55 -36.52
CA ALA A 174 -14.78 -8.57 -36.62
C ALA A 174 -14.77 -7.58 -35.44
N PRO A 175 -15.23 -6.33 -35.63
CA PRO A 175 -15.38 -5.39 -34.52
C PRO A 175 -16.41 -5.87 -33.48
N VAL A 176 -16.15 -5.61 -32.20
CA VAL A 176 -17.03 -6.00 -31.08
C VAL A 176 -17.48 -4.78 -30.28
N PRO A 177 -18.80 -4.55 -30.11
CA PRO A 177 -19.31 -3.52 -29.20
C PRO A 177 -18.99 -3.87 -27.75
N LEU A 178 -18.32 -2.96 -27.04
CA LEU A 178 -17.93 -3.17 -25.64
C LEU A 178 -19.07 -2.90 -24.65
N SER A 179 -20.18 -2.31 -25.08
CA SER A 179 -21.34 -2.04 -24.22
C SER A 179 -21.99 -3.29 -23.61
N SER A 180 -21.71 -4.46 -24.19
CA SER A 180 -22.14 -5.76 -23.65
C SER A 180 -21.09 -6.40 -22.75
N TYR A 181 -20.04 -5.68 -22.37
CA TYR A 181 -18.95 -6.20 -21.55
C TYR A 181 -18.67 -5.28 -20.37
N TYR A 182 -18.20 -5.86 -19.28
CA TYR A 182 -17.74 -5.15 -18.11
C TYR A 182 -16.56 -5.87 -17.46
N LEU A 183 -15.75 -5.15 -16.72
CA LEU A 183 -14.71 -5.71 -15.86
C LEU A 183 -15.28 -5.93 -14.47
N GLU A 184 -14.84 -6.98 -13.79
CA GLU A 184 -15.25 -7.31 -12.42
C GLU A 184 -14.07 -7.85 -11.61
N THR A 185 -14.01 -7.47 -10.34
CA THR A 185 -13.06 -8.04 -9.37
C THR A 185 -13.75 -9.03 -8.44
N ASP A 186 -12.95 -9.85 -7.76
CA ASP A 186 -13.40 -10.67 -6.65
C ASP A 186 -13.45 -9.89 -5.32
N ALA A 187 -14.13 -10.46 -4.32
CA ALA A 187 -14.08 -10.02 -2.93
C ALA A 187 -13.94 -11.21 -1.98
N PRO A 188 -13.43 -11.01 -0.76
CA PRO A 188 -13.32 -12.08 0.23
C PRO A 188 -14.63 -12.86 0.41
N GLY A 189 -14.59 -14.16 0.10
CA GLY A 189 -15.72 -15.09 0.22
C GLY A 189 -16.79 -14.99 -0.88
N THR A 190 -16.57 -14.22 -1.94
CA THR A 190 -17.48 -14.14 -3.09
C THR A 190 -16.77 -13.83 -4.40
N TYR A 191 -17.30 -14.37 -5.48
CA TYR A 191 -16.87 -14.09 -6.84
C TYR A 191 -17.28 -12.70 -7.38
N HIS A 192 -17.90 -11.84 -6.57
CA HIS A 192 -18.45 -10.59 -7.09
C HIS A 192 -18.09 -9.41 -6.19
N ALA A 193 -17.52 -8.38 -6.79
CA ALA A 193 -17.18 -7.14 -6.11
C ALA A 193 -17.39 -5.91 -7.00
N SER A 194 -16.35 -5.12 -7.20
CA SER A 194 -16.43 -3.90 -7.99
C SER A 194 -16.56 -4.24 -9.47
N SER A 195 -17.42 -3.51 -10.18
CA SER A 195 -17.58 -3.66 -11.62
C SER A 195 -17.42 -2.34 -12.37
N LEU A 196 -16.94 -2.43 -13.61
CA LEU A 196 -16.75 -1.31 -14.53
C LEU A 196 -17.29 -1.65 -15.91
N ALA A 197 -18.37 -0.99 -16.31
CA ALA A 197 -18.92 -1.14 -17.66
C ALA A 197 -17.95 -0.59 -18.71
N LEU A 198 -17.76 -1.36 -19.80
CA LEU A 198 -16.96 -0.93 -20.93
C LEU A 198 -17.82 -0.18 -21.95
N THR A 199 -17.19 0.67 -22.76
CA THR A 199 -17.90 1.47 -23.77
C THR A 199 -17.10 1.56 -25.07
N GLY A 200 -17.79 1.88 -26.16
CA GLY A 200 -17.19 1.99 -27.49
C GLY A 200 -17.23 0.69 -28.29
N VAL A 201 -16.42 0.63 -29.34
CA VAL A 201 -16.30 -0.51 -30.25
C VAL A 201 -14.83 -0.86 -30.38
N LEU A 202 -14.50 -2.12 -30.12
CA LEU A 202 -13.15 -2.65 -30.25
C LEU A 202 -12.97 -3.27 -31.63
N SER A 203 -12.08 -2.71 -32.44
CA SER A 203 -11.83 -3.18 -33.81
C SER A 203 -11.26 -4.61 -33.82
N ALA A 204 -11.41 -5.30 -34.95
CA ALA A 204 -10.80 -6.61 -35.16
C ALA A 204 -9.28 -6.57 -34.98
N ASN A 205 -8.69 -7.59 -34.35
CA ASN A 205 -7.25 -7.73 -34.09
C ASN A 205 -6.63 -6.46 -33.51
N SER A 206 -7.27 -5.88 -32.51
CA SER A 206 -6.85 -4.62 -31.89
C SER A 206 -7.12 -4.60 -30.41
N SER A 207 -6.53 -3.60 -29.76
CA SER A 207 -6.59 -3.41 -28.33
C SER A 207 -6.98 -2.00 -27.97
N ILE A 208 -7.63 -1.86 -26.81
CA ILE A 208 -7.99 -0.57 -26.24
C ILE A 208 -7.57 -0.52 -24.78
N ARG A 209 -7.02 0.63 -24.38
CA ARG A 209 -6.78 0.94 -22.97
C ARG A 209 -8.10 1.31 -22.30
N GLN A 210 -8.38 0.69 -21.17
CA GLN A 210 -9.44 1.05 -20.25
C GLN A 210 -8.82 1.51 -18.93
N ASP A 211 -9.03 2.79 -18.59
CA ASP A 211 -8.67 3.29 -17.27
C ASP A 211 -9.63 2.74 -16.22
N LEU A 212 -9.07 2.27 -15.10
CA LEU A 212 -9.83 1.84 -13.94
C LEU A 212 -10.24 3.06 -13.10
N PRO A 213 -11.28 2.95 -12.26
CA PRO A 213 -11.88 4.12 -11.62
C PRO A 213 -10.97 4.75 -10.55
N LEU A 214 -10.07 3.96 -9.97
CA LEU A 214 -9.23 4.35 -8.83
C LEU A 214 -7.80 3.81 -8.99
N ALA A 215 -6.85 4.46 -8.32
CA ALA A 215 -5.46 4.01 -8.21
C ALA A 215 -5.28 2.72 -7.37
N THR A 216 -6.35 2.26 -6.71
CA THR A 216 -6.36 1.10 -5.81
C THR A 216 -7.54 0.18 -6.12
N TRP A 217 -7.97 0.12 -7.39
CA TRP A 217 -9.12 -0.71 -7.78
C TRP A 217 -8.76 -2.19 -7.77
N LEU A 218 -7.55 -2.52 -8.22
CA LEU A 218 -6.86 -3.79 -8.03
C LEU A 218 -5.81 -3.65 -6.93
N ILE A 219 -5.54 -4.74 -6.21
CA ILE A 219 -4.44 -4.78 -5.26
C ILE A 219 -3.13 -5.15 -5.99
N PRO A 220 -2.09 -4.30 -5.97
CA PRO A 220 -0.88 -4.52 -6.79
C PRO A 220 -0.13 -5.81 -6.53
N THR A 221 -0.18 -6.31 -5.30
CA THR A 221 0.55 -7.51 -4.90
C THR A 221 -0.18 -8.81 -5.25
N GLY A 222 -1.45 -8.73 -5.63
CA GLY A 222 -2.22 -9.87 -6.12
C GLY A 222 -3.72 -9.65 -6.09
N ASP A 223 -4.40 -10.04 -7.17
CA ASP A 223 -5.84 -9.88 -7.38
C ASP A 223 -6.36 -10.80 -8.51
N ALA A 224 -7.68 -10.84 -8.70
CA ALA A 224 -8.34 -11.49 -9.82
C ALA A 224 -9.20 -10.48 -10.61
N LEU A 225 -8.94 -10.39 -11.91
CA LEU A 225 -9.70 -9.54 -12.83
C LEU A 225 -10.45 -10.39 -13.86
N LYS A 226 -11.74 -10.10 -14.02
CA LYS A 226 -12.61 -10.76 -14.98
C LYS A 226 -13.02 -9.80 -16.08
N LEU A 227 -13.11 -10.33 -17.29
CA LEU A 227 -13.86 -9.74 -18.38
C LEU A 227 -15.16 -10.52 -18.54
N VAL A 228 -16.28 -9.83 -18.34
CA VAL A 228 -17.60 -10.45 -18.24
C VAL A 228 -18.50 -9.92 -19.34
N TYR A 229 -19.14 -10.83 -20.06
CA TYR A 229 -20.19 -10.52 -21.03
C TYR A 229 -21.54 -10.43 -20.32
N ARG A 230 -22.19 -9.28 -20.50
CA ARG A 230 -23.56 -9.03 -20.07
C ARG A 230 -24.53 -9.69 -21.03
N ASN A 231 -25.16 -10.76 -20.57
CA ASN A 231 -26.06 -11.53 -21.41
C ASN A 231 -27.43 -10.84 -21.49
N PRO A 232 -27.93 -10.52 -22.69
CA PRO A 232 -29.23 -9.87 -22.83
C PRO A 232 -30.40 -10.80 -22.50
N GLY A 233 -30.16 -12.11 -22.34
CA GLY A 233 -31.17 -13.11 -22.05
C GLY A 233 -32.12 -13.38 -23.23
N GLY A 234 -33.31 -13.89 -22.92
CA GLY A 234 -34.34 -14.23 -23.90
C GLY A 234 -34.47 -15.73 -24.21
N PRO A 235 -35.34 -16.10 -25.16
CA PRO A 235 -35.53 -17.49 -25.55
C PRO A 235 -34.24 -18.11 -26.08
N ASN A 236 -33.93 -19.32 -25.64
CA ASN A 236 -32.73 -20.07 -26.03
C ASN A 236 -31.41 -19.30 -25.74
N ALA A 237 -31.43 -18.39 -24.77
CA ALA A 237 -30.24 -17.65 -24.39
C ALA A 237 -29.17 -18.60 -23.84
N SER A 238 -27.94 -18.37 -24.27
CA SER A 238 -26.75 -18.99 -23.70
C SER A 238 -26.70 -18.80 -22.18
N ALA A 239 -26.14 -19.75 -21.44
CA ALA A 239 -26.00 -19.74 -19.99
C ALA A 239 -27.31 -19.40 -19.23
N GLY A 240 -28.48 -19.75 -19.79
CA GLY A 240 -29.78 -19.45 -19.20
C GLY A 240 -30.06 -17.96 -19.06
N GLY A 241 -29.39 -17.12 -19.85
CA GLY A 241 -29.44 -15.66 -19.75
C GLY A 241 -28.58 -15.06 -18.63
N ARG A 242 -27.69 -15.85 -18.01
CA ARG A 242 -26.71 -15.34 -17.04
C ARG A 242 -25.53 -14.70 -17.75
N ASP A 243 -24.89 -13.75 -17.06
CA ASP A 243 -23.62 -13.18 -17.49
C ASP A 243 -22.53 -14.25 -17.54
N ILE A 244 -21.61 -14.08 -18.49
CA ILE A 244 -20.61 -15.09 -18.85
C ILE A 244 -19.23 -14.48 -18.70
N VAL A 245 -18.40 -15.03 -17.82
CA VAL A 245 -16.99 -14.65 -17.74
C VAL A 245 -16.27 -15.23 -18.97
N VAL A 246 -15.72 -14.36 -19.82
CA VAL A 246 -15.08 -14.73 -21.10
C VAL A 246 -13.56 -14.80 -21.01
N ASP A 247 -13.00 -14.10 -20.01
CA ASP A 247 -11.60 -14.15 -19.65
C ASP A 247 -11.46 -13.81 -18.16
N ARG A 248 -10.47 -14.41 -17.51
CA ARG A 248 -10.14 -14.20 -16.11
C ARG A 248 -8.62 -14.21 -16.01
N VAL A 249 -8.06 -13.31 -15.20
CA VAL A 249 -6.63 -13.26 -14.92
C VAL A 249 -6.45 -13.20 -13.41
N GLU A 250 -5.74 -14.18 -12.87
CA GLU A 250 -5.28 -14.21 -11.48
C GLU A 250 -3.78 -13.90 -11.47
N PHE A 251 -3.34 -12.99 -10.60
CA PHE A 251 -1.92 -12.64 -10.48
C PHE A 251 -1.52 -12.49 -9.02
N ASN A 252 -0.26 -12.82 -8.70
CA ASN A 252 0.27 -12.76 -7.33
C ASN A 252 1.79 -12.50 -7.27
N ALA A 253 2.25 -11.79 -6.24
CA ALA A 253 3.64 -11.61 -5.85
C ALA A 253 3.94 -12.55 -4.67
N THR A 254 4.56 -13.70 -4.94
CA THR A 254 4.61 -14.92 -4.11
C THR A 254 5.33 -14.86 -2.74
N ALA A 255 5.46 -13.69 -2.10
CA ALA A 255 5.93 -13.57 -0.72
C ALA A 255 5.29 -12.37 0.00
N GLY A 256 4.06 -12.56 0.48
CA GLY A 256 3.34 -11.54 1.27
C GLY A 256 2.44 -10.61 0.46
N GLY A 257 1.97 -11.04 -0.73
CA GLY A 257 0.87 -10.35 -1.37
C GLY A 257 -0.40 -10.40 -0.54
N THR A 258 -1.24 -9.37 -0.64
CA THR A 258 -2.52 -9.20 0.09
C THR A 258 -3.57 -10.27 -0.14
N LEU A 259 -3.30 -11.26 -1.00
CA LEU A 259 -4.03 -12.51 -1.00
C LEU A 259 -3.56 -13.37 0.20
N ASP A 260 -3.66 -12.84 1.43
CA ASP A 260 -3.67 -13.66 2.65
C ASP A 260 -4.87 -14.64 2.63
N TRP A 261 -5.86 -14.30 1.80
CA TRP A 261 -6.86 -15.17 1.19
C TRP A 261 -6.57 -15.20 -0.32
N GLU A 262 -5.79 -16.17 -0.79
CA GLU A 262 -6.01 -16.66 -2.15
C GLU A 262 -7.40 -17.32 -2.13
N PRO A 263 -8.21 -17.23 -3.21
CA PRO A 263 -9.11 -18.33 -3.53
C PRO A 263 -8.20 -19.54 -3.82
N GLY A 264 -7.61 -20.11 -2.75
CA GLY A 264 -6.56 -21.08 -2.89
C GLY A 264 -7.17 -22.25 -3.64
N ASN A 265 -6.66 -22.45 -4.84
CA ASN A 265 -7.06 -23.48 -5.77
C ASN A 265 -8.43 -23.29 -6.46
N THR A 266 -8.67 -22.13 -7.09
CA THR A 266 -9.14 -22.31 -8.48
C THR A 266 -8.05 -23.11 -9.20
N ILE A 267 -8.40 -24.03 -10.10
CA ILE A 267 -7.38 -24.81 -10.82
C ILE A 267 -6.51 -23.92 -11.75
N MET A 268 -6.86 -22.62 -11.86
CA MET A 268 -6.06 -21.63 -12.53
C MET A 268 -4.82 -21.30 -11.70
N GLY A 269 -3.65 -21.27 -12.33
CA GLY A 269 -2.44 -20.82 -11.63
C GLY A 269 -2.32 -19.29 -11.62
N ASP A 270 -1.40 -18.78 -10.81
CA ASP A 270 -1.13 -17.35 -10.73
C ASP A 270 -0.15 -16.87 -11.80
N ALA A 271 -0.51 -15.80 -12.49
CA ALA A 271 0.41 -14.99 -13.28
C ALA A 271 1.29 -14.11 -12.35
N PRO A 272 2.45 -13.61 -12.81
CA PRO A 272 3.26 -12.71 -11.99
C PRO A 272 2.54 -11.37 -11.76
N ALA A 273 2.58 -10.83 -10.54
CA ALA A 273 2.06 -9.50 -10.27
C ALA A 273 2.94 -8.38 -10.88
N PRO A 274 2.37 -7.38 -11.58
CA PRO A 274 3.14 -6.26 -12.11
C PRO A 274 3.51 -5.28 -11.00
N GLY A 275 4.79 -4.89 -10.96
CA GLY A 275 5.30 -3.83 -10.08
C GLY A 275 5.16 -2.42 -10.68
N PRO A 276 5.74 -1.40 -10.02
CA PRO A 276 5.71 -0.03 -10.52
C PRO A 276 6.29 0.08 -11.93
N GLY A 277 5.55 0.74 -12.83
CA GLY A 277 5.95 0.94 -14.24
C GLY A 277 6.05 -0.34 -15.07
N HIS A 278 5.48 -1.44 -14.58
CA HIS A 278 5.37 -2.70 -15.31
C HIS A 278 3.94 -2.97 -15.75
N ILE A 279 3.83 -3.74 -16.82
CA ILE A 279 2.58 -4.34 -17.29
C ILE A 279 2.69 -5.86 -17.16
N LEU A 280 1.62 -6.49 -16.67
CA LEU A 280 1.39 -7.92 -16.85
C LEU A 280 0.71 -8.08 -18.20
N GLN A 281 1.34 -8.74 -19.18
CA GLN A 281 0.86 -8.73 -20.56
C GLN A 281 0.89 -10.13 -21.20
N ARG A 282 -0.11 -10.39 -22.05
CA ARG A 282 -0.09 -11.41 -23.10
C ARG A 282 0.77 -10.94 -24.28
N ASP A 283 0.90 -11.80 -25.29
CA ASP A 283 1.45 -11.37 -26.57
C ASP A 283 0.53 -10.38 -27.31
N ALA A 284 1.06 -9.73 -28.35
CA ALA A 284 0.33 -8.71 -29.11
C ALA A 284 -0.87 -9.24 -29.92
N ASN A 285 -1.05 -10.56 -30.02
CA ASN A 285 -2.22 -11.19 -30.63
C ASN A 285 -3.24 -11.63 -29.59
N CYS A 286 -2.97 -11.39 -28.31
CA CYS A 286 -3.72 -11.92 -27.20
C CYS A 286 -3.91 -13.43 -27.25
N THR A 287 -2.83 -14.14 -27.58
CA THR A 287 -2.84 -15.60 -27.52
C THR A 287 -3.26 -16.05 -26.12
N ASP A 288 -4.17 -17.01 -26.09
CA ASP A 288 -4.72 -17.56 -24.87
C ASP A 288 -4.72 -19.08 -24.93
N THR A 289 -4.15 -19.69 -23.92
CA THR A 289 -4.20 -21.14 -23.69
C THR A 289 -4.93 -21.46 -22.40
N ASN A 290 -5.57 -20.46 -21.78
CA ASN A 290 -6.12 -20.47 -20.43
C ASN A 290 -5.06 -20.88 -19.39
N GLN A 291 -3.81 -20.43 -19.57
CA GLN A 291 -2.71 -20.75 -18.66
C GLN A 291 -2.02 -19.48 -18.17
N PRO A 292 -1.45 -19.50 -16.95
CA PRO A 292 -0.73 -18.34 -16.42
C PRO A 292 0.52 -18.02 -17.25
N SER A 293 1.08 -19.02 -17.93
CA SER A 293 2.21 -18.87 -18.85
C SER A 293 1.92 -18.03 -20.08
N ASP A 294 0.65 -17.71 -20.35
CA ASP A 294 0.28 -16.75 -21.40
C ASP A 294 0.73 -15.33 -21.05
N PHE A 295 1.01 -15.07 -19.77
CA PHE A 295 1.37 -13.77 -19.26
C PHE A 295 2.85 -13.64 -18.91
N SER A 296 3.39 -12.46 -19.15
CA SER A 296 4.76 -12.08 -18.79
C SER A 296 4.80 -10.63 -18.29
N LEU A 297 5.85 -10.28 -17.56
CA LEU A 297 6.09 -8.90 -17.17
C LEU A 297 6.80 -8.14 -18.29
N GLY A 298 6.29 -6.96 -18.61
CA GLY A 298 6.88 -5.99 -19.53
C GLY A 298 6.98 -4.60 -18.91
N VAL A 299 7.59 -3.67 -19.64
CA VAL A 299 7.60 -2.25 -19.29
C VAL A 299 6.24 -1.64 -19.67
N GLU A 300 5.69 -0.79 -18.80
CA GLU A 300 4.45 -0.07 -19.05
C GLU A 300 4.50 0.64 -20.43
N PRO A 301 3.48 0.45 -21.30
CA PRO A 301 3.46 1.07 -22.61
C PRO A 301 3.42 2.60 -22.56
N GLY A 302 4.26 3.25 -23.36
CA GLY A 302 4.29 4.70 -23.51
C GLY A 302 5.20 5.45 -22.54
N LEU A 303 5.97 4.74 -21.70
CA LEU A 303 7.03 5.36 -20.92
C LEU A 303 8.18 5.86 -21.82
N PRO A 304 8.83 6.98 -21.47
CA PRO A 304 10.06 7.41 -22.15
C PRO A 304 11.23 6.45 -21.83
N ALA A 305 12.39 6.68 -22.43
CA ALA A 305 13.60 5.93 -22.09
C ALA A 305 13.96 6.12 -20.61
N ASN A 306 14.23 5.03 -19.91
CA ASN A 306 14.57 5.06 -18.49
C ASN A 306 15.93 5.72 -18.27
N ALA A 307 15.98 6.79 -17.47
CA ALA A 307 17.20 7.47 -17.08
C ALA A 307 17.45 7.28 -15.57
N PRO A 308 18.72 7.34 -15.10
CA PRO A 308 18.99 7.22 -13.67
C PRO A 308 18.30 8.31 -12.84
N PRO A 309 17.85 7.99 -11.62
CA PRO A 309 17.28 8.98 -10.71
C PRO A 309 18.33 10.04 -10.33
N THR A 310 17.84 11.15 -9.82
CA THR A 310 18.65 12.20 -9.19
C THR A 310 18.58 12.04 -7.69
N VAL A 311 19.72 12.19 -6.99
CA VAL A 311 19.81 12.15 -5.54
C VAL A 311 20.79 13.21 -5.03
N THR A 312 20.47 13.84 -3.91
CA THR A 312 21.37 14.81 -3.25
C THR A 312 21.17 14.78 -1.74
N ILE A 313 22.23 14.46 -1.01
CA ILE A 313 22.29 14.52 0.45
C ILE A 313 22.28 15.99 0.89
N THR A 314 21.26 16.35 1.66
CA THR A 314 20.99 17.71 2.17
C THR A 314 21.52 17.92 3.58
N SER A 315 21.56 16.87 4.40
CA SER A 315 22.20 16.89 5.71
C SER A 315 22.77 15.51 6.03
N PRO A 316 24.00 15.40 6.53
CA PRO A 316 24.93 16.49 6.85
C PRO A 316 25.57 17.14 5.62
N THR A 317 26.11 18.35 5.79
CA THR A 317 26.89 19.01 4.73
C THR A 317 28.28 18.38 4.60
N ASN A 318 28.90 18.49 3.43
CA ASN A 318 30.24 17.95 3.22
C ASN A 318 31.26 18.62 4.15
N GLY A 319 32.12 17.83 4.78
CA GLY A 319 33.09 18.26 5.78
C GLY A 319 32.54 18.54 7.18
N GLN A 320 31.23 18.36 7.42
CA GLN A 320 30.63 18.65 8.72
C GLN A 320 31.24 17.79 9.84
N ALA A 321 31.46 18.41 11.00
CA ALA A 321 31.80 17.70 12.23
C ALA A 321 30.51 17.30 12.96
N LEU A 322 30.36 16.01 13.21
CA LEU A 322 29.24 15.42 13.92
C LEU A 322 29.70 14.98 15.33
N PRO A 323 28.81 15.02 16.34
CA PRO A 323 29.13 14.49 17.65
C PRO A 323 29.28 12.97 17.55
N ALA A 324 30.34 12.41 18.16
CA ALA A 324 30.42 10.98 18.43
C ALA A 324 29.47 10.60 19.57
N ALA A 325 29.00 9.34 19.59
CA ALA A 325 28.02 8.85 20.57
C ALA A 325 26.71 9.66 20.61
N GLY A 326 26.32 10.27 19.50
CA GLY A 326 25.12 11.10 19.35
C GLY A 326 24.17 10.62 18.26
N ALA A 327 22.93 11.10 18.33
CA ALA A 327 21.93 10.91 17.27
C ALA A 327 22.09 11.98 16.19
N VAL A 328 22.16 11.55 14.93
CA VAL A 328 22.20 12.41 13.74
C VAL A 328 21.13 11.94 12.77
N THR A 329 20.37 12.86 12.18
CA THR A 329 19.45 12.51 11.08
C THR A 329 20.11 12.80 9.75
N LEU A 330 20.24 11.77 8.92
CA LEU A 330 20.65 11.89 7.54
C LEU A 330 19.40 12.22 6.70
N THR A 331 19.52 13.17 5.77
CA THR A 331 18.42 13.57 4.88
C THR A 331 18.93 13.80 3.46
N TRP A 332 18.10 13.50 2.49
CA TRP A 332 18.37 13.71 1.06
C TRP A 332 17.11 14.09 0.32
N THR A 333 17.30 14.60 -0.90
CA THR A 333 16.26 14.77 -1.90
C THR A 333 16.51 13.79 -3.03
N MET A 334 15.43 13.32 -3.66
CA MET A 334 15.51 12.46 -4.84
C MET A 334 14.33 12.71 -5.78
N SER A 335 14.55 12.49 -7.06
CA SER A 335 13.52 12.57 -8.11
C SER A 335 13.93 11.75 -9.32
N ASP A 336 12.95 11.36 -10.12
CA ASP A 336 13.11 10.58 -11.33
C ASP A 336 12.26 11.18 -12.46
N ASP A 337 12.64 10.97 -13.72
CA ASP A 337 11.92 11.51 -14.88
C ASP A 337 10.72 10.66 -15.31
N VAL A 338 10.67 9.41 -14.84
CA VAL A 338 9.61 8.45 -15.12
C VAL A 338 8.79 8.14 -13.87
N PHE A 339 9.47 7.91 -12.74
CA PHE A 339 8.86 7.37 -11.54
C PHE A 339 8.53 8.41 -10.47
N LEU A 340 7.44 8.16 -9.73
CA LEU A 340 7.20 8.85 -8.47
C LEU A 340 8.34 8.56 -7.48
N ALA A 341 8.74 9.58 -6.71
CA ALA A 341 9.75 9.40 -5.65
C ALA A 341 9.36 8.31 -4.64
N SER A 342 8.06 8.07 -4.42
CA SER A 342 7.54 7.01 -3.55
C SER A 342 7.72 5.59 -4.10
N TYR A 343 8.23 5.41 -5.32
CA TYR A 343 8.59 4.12 -5.91
C TYR A 343 10.10 3.88 -5.96
N LEU A 344 10.92 4.88 -5.62
CA LEU A 344 12.36 4.75 -5.68
C LEU A 344 12.88 3.94 -4.49
N HIS A 345 13.74 2.97 -4.78
CA HIS A 345 14.40 2.12 -3.80
C HIS A 345 15.65 2.80 -3.27
N VAL A 346 15.87 2.80 -1.95
CA VAL A 346 16.95 3.56 -1.31
C VAL A 346 17.78 2.70 -0.38
N TRP A 347 19.10 2.77 -0.54
CA TRP A 347 20.08 2.20 0.37
C TRP A 347 20.95 3.31 0.94
N VAL A 348 21.25 3.20 2.25
CA VAL A 348 22.10 4.17 2.93
C VAL A 348 23.19 3.43 3.67
N ASN A 349 24.44 3.75 3.36
CA ASN A 349 25.60 3.14 3.97
C ASN A 349 26.51 4.21 4.58
N VAL A 350 27.08 3.90 5.74
CA VAL A 350 28.12 4.73 6.36
C VAL A 350 29.40 3.92 6.49
N THR A 351 30.51 4.47 6.00
CA THR A 351 31.83 3.85 6.06
C THR A 351 32.74 4.60 7.04
N ILE A 352 33.25 3.90 8.05
CA ILE A 352 34.20 4.41 9.04
C ILE A 352 35.45 3.53 9.00
N GLY A 353 36.57 4.09 8.54
CA GLY A 353 37.76 3.29 8.25
C GLY A 353 37.44 2.19 7.23
N ASN A 354 37.61 0.92 7.61
CA ASN A 354 37.32 -0.23 6.75
C ASN A 354 35.94 -0.85 7.00
N GLN A 355 35.14 -0.31 7.92
CA GLN A 355 33.84 -0.86 8.27
C GLN A 355 32.74 -0.11 7.52
N MET A 356 31.90 -0.86 6.80
CA MET A 356 30.65 -0.37 6.20
C MET A 356 29.47 -0.78 7.09
N ILE A 357 28.59 0.18 7.37
CA ILE A 357 27.43 0.02 8.24
C ILE A 357 26.19 0.37 7.41
N PRO A 358 25.32 -0.61 7.09
CA PRO A 358 24.06 -0.33 6.43
C PRO A 358 23.08 0.32 7.43
N LEU A 359 22.49 1.44 7.04
CA LEU A 359 21.46 2.15 7.80
C LEU A 359 20.07 1.93 7.21
N LEU A 360 19.97 1.90 5.88
CA LEU A 360 18.78 1.47 5.15
C LEU A 360 19.19 0.41 4.13
N ALA A 361 18.37 -0.64 4.04
CA ALA A 361 18.46 -1.65 3.01
C ALA A 361 17.12 -1.68 2.26
N ASP A 362 17.16 -1.28 0.99
CA ASP A 362 16.02 -1.35 0.07
C ASP A 362 14.73 -0.70 0.59
N ALA A 363 14.85 0.51 1.15
CA ALA A 363 13.71 1.25 1.65
C ALA A 363 13.05 2.04 0.51
N VAL A 364 11.76 1.83 0.27
CA VAL A 364 11.04 2.51 -0.81
C VAL A 364 10.60 3.91 -0.36
N GLY A 365 10.90 4.93 -1.17
CA GLY A 365 10.44 6.32 -0.94
C GLY A 365 11.08 7.05 0.23
N ALA A 366 12.07 6.46 0.90
CA ALA A 366 12.70 7.05 2.07
C ALA A 366 13.53 8.29 1.71
N THR A 367 13.39 9.36 2.48
CA THR A 367 14.17 10.61 2.32
C THR A 367 14.98 10.99 3.57
N SER A 368 14.92 10.15 4.61
CA SER A 368 15.70 10.33 5.83
C SER A 368 15.94 9.02 6.58
N VAL A 369 17.01 8.98 7.38
CA VAL A 369 17.27 7.89 8.32
C VAL A 369 17.96 8.42 9.59
N PRO A 370 17.54 7.99 10.80
CA PRO A 370 18.29 8.26 12.01
C PRO A 370 19.55 7.41 12.07
N TRP A 371 20.67 8.02 12.45
CA TRP A 371 21.95 7.36 12.66
C TRP A 371 22.47 7.62 14.07
N MET A 372 22.69 6.54 14.82
CA MET A 372 23.44 6.59 16.07
C MET A 372 24.93 6.48 15.77
N THR A 373 25.63 7.61 15.88
CA THR A 373 27.08 7.65 15.65
C THR A 373 27.81 6.82 16.71
N PRO A 374 28.82 6.03 16.33
CA PRO A 374 29.61 5.28 17.29
C PRO A 374 30.43 6.21 18.18
N ASP A 375 30.79 5.74 19.38
CA ASP A 375 31.70 6.47 20.28
C ASP A 375 33.17 6.34 19.82
N VAL A 376 33.48 6.88 18.65
CA VAL A 376 34.84 6.94 18.10
C VAL A 376 35.09 8.30 17.47
N ALA A 377 36.30 8.81 17.60
CA ALA A 377 36.74 9.96 16.83
C ALA A 377 37.30 9.45 15.49
N ALA A 378 36.78 9.96 14.39
CA ALA A 378 37.18 9.54 13.05
C ALA A 378 37.07 10.70 12.06
N THR A 379 38.00 10.77 11.12
CA THR A 379 37.94 11.67 9.96
C THR A 379 37.69 10.84 8.70
N GLY A 380 37.14 11.47 7.66
CA GLY A 380 36.91 10.77 6.39
C GLY A 380 35.76 9.75 6.46
N VAL A 381 34.79 9.95 7.34
CA VAL A 381 33.60 9.09 7.40
C VAL A 381 32.76 9.37 6.16
N VAL A 382 32.47 8.34 5.36
CA VAL A 382 31.71 8.48 4.11
C VAL A 382 30.28 8.04 4.34
N ILE A 383 29.33 8.94 4.08
CA ILE A 383 27.91 8.63 3.95
C ILE A 383 27.64 8.49 2.46
N ARG A 384 27.03 7.37 2.08
CA ARG A 384 26.59 7.11 0.70
C ARG A 384 25.09 6.81 0.71
N VAL A 385 24.37 7.50 -0.16
CA VAL A 385 22.96 7.22 -0.46
C VAL A 385 22.90 6.74 -1.90
N ASP A 386 22.39 5.54 -2.11
CA ASP A 386 22.12 4.95 -3.41
C ASP A 386 20.62 4.92 -3.63
N VAL A 387 20.18 5.36 -4.81
CA VAL A 387 18.78 5.38 -5.22
C VAL A 387 18.65 4.62 -6.54
N GLN A 388 17.69 3.70 -6.62
CA GLN A 388 17.38 2.93 -7.81
C GLN A 388 15.91 3.08 -8.18
N ASP A 389 15.62 3.23 -9.46
CA ASP A 389 14.26 3.20 -9.97
C ASP A 389 13.74 1.75 -10.14
N PRO A 390 12.41 1.55 -10.28
CA PRO A 390 11.82 0.22 -10.48
C PRO A 390 12.27 -0.54 -11.74
N LEU A 391 12.87 0.13 -12.73
CA LEU A 391 13.43 -0.50 -13.95
C LEU A 391 14.95 -0.74 -13.83
N GLY A 392 15.52 -0.46 -12.67
CA GLY A 392 16.88 -0.79 -12.29
C GLY A 392 17.93 0.28 -12.56
N ALA A 393 17.61 1.46 -13.10
CA ALA A 393 18.62 2.52 -13.23
C ALA A 393 18.87 3.18 -11.87
N GLN A 394 20.13 3.57 -11.64
CA GLN A 394 20.62 3.90 -10.30
C GLN A 394 21.55 5.10 -10.30
N SER A 395 21.53 5.83 -9.18
CA SER A 395 22.37 6.99 -8.93
C SER A 395 22.75 7.07 -7.47
N SER A 396 23.83 7.80 -7.17
CA SER A 396 24.38 7.88 -5.82
C SER A 396 24.82 9.30 -5.50
N ASP A 397 24.69 9.69 -4.23
CA ASP A 397 25.40 10.85 -3.68
C ASP A 397 26.24 10.42 -2.47
N THR A 398 27.33 11.15 -2.24
CA THR A 398 28.23 10.91 -1.13
C THR A 398 28.55 12.19 -0.36
N ARG A 399 28.74 12.04 0.95
CA ARG A 399 29.23 13.09 1.84
C ARG A 399 30.34 12.55 2.71
N THR A 400 31.40 13.34 2.85
CA THR A 400 32.46 13.06 3.80
C THR A 400 32.24 13.91 5.04
N VAL A 401 32.26 13.30 6.23
CA VAL A 401 32.10 13.97 7.52
C VAL A 401 33.20 13.54 8.49
N SER A 402 33.23 14.17 9.66
CA SER A 402 34.08 13.75 10.77
C SER A 402 33.24 13.51 12.02
N LEU A 403 33.67 12.55 12.85
CA LEU A 403 33.12 12.29 14.18
C LEU A 403 34.07 12.88 15.23
N THR A 404 33.53 13.76 16.07
CA THR A 404 34.27 14.43 17.14
C THR A 404 33.70 14.02 18.49
N ARG A 405 34.55 13.50 19.38
CA ARG A 405 34.19 13.35 20.78
C ARG A 405 34.09 14.74 21.42
N GLN A 406 32.99 15.04 22.08
CA GLN A 406 32.98 16.18 22.99
C GLN A 406 33.99 15.89 24.10
N SER A 407 35.04 16.72 24.21
CA SER A 407 35.95 16.58 25.32
C SER A 407 35.20 16.96 26.60
N SER A 408 35.33 16.13 27.64
CA SER A 408 34.88 16.49 29.00
C SER A 408 35.47 17.83 29.44
N LEU A 409 36.62 18.22 28.87
CA LEU A 409 37.30 19.48 29.11
C LEU A 409 36.49 20.71 28.66
N ALA A 410 35.73 20.64 27.57
CA ALA A 410 34.87 21.74 27.13
C ALA A 410 33.66 21.95 28.06
N LEU A 411 33.05 20.85 28.54
CA LEU A 411 32.02 20.88 29.58
C LEU A 411 32.57 21.39 30.92
N ILE A 412 33.76 20.94 31.31
CA ILE A 412 34.46 21.42 32.51
C ILE A 412 34.79 22.91 32.39
N ILE A 413 35.26 23.40 31.25
CA ILE A 413 35.51 24.82 30.99
C ILE A 413 34.21 25.62 31.05
N ALA A 414 33.12 25.16 30.41
CA ALA A 414 31.83 25.86 30.44
C ALA A 414 31.27 25.95 31.87
N VAL A 415 31.36 24.87 32.64
CA VAL A 415 30.97 24.84 34.06
C VAL A 415 31.88 25.77 34.88
N LEU A 416 33.19 25.76 34.65
CA LEU A 416 34.14 26.68 35.29
C LEU A 416 33.81 28.14 34.99
N ILE A 417 33.52 28.49 33.74
CA ILE A 417 33.12 29.84 33.34
C ILE A 417 31.83 30.24 34.06
N ALA A 418 30.82 29.36 34.09
CA ALA A 418 29.57 29.62 34.80
C ALA A 418 29.76 29.79 36.32
N VAL A 419 30.61 28.97 36.94
CA VAL A 419 30.97 29.07 38.36
C VAL A 419 31.71 30.37 38.64
N VAL A 420 32.68 30.75 37.81
CA VAL A 420 33.44 32.01 37.95
C VAL A 420 32.52 33.21 37.79
N LEU A 421 31.61 33.21 36.81
CA LEU A 421 30.60 34.27 36.65
C LEU A 421 29.65 34.32 37.85
N GLY A 422 29.20 33.18 38.38
CA GLY A 422 28.37 33.10 39.57
C GLY A 422 29.08 33.64 40.82
N ILE A 423 30.35 33.31 41.02
CA ILE A 423 31.18 33.84 42.11
C ILE A 423 31.37 35.34 41.95
N PHE A 424 31.61 35.83 40.73
CA PHE A 424 31.80 37.26 40.47
C PHE A 424 30.52 38.06 40.76
N LEU A 425 29.36 37.54 40.36
CA LEU A 425 28.05 38.11 40.69
C LEU A 425 27.78 38.08 42.20
N LEU A 426 28.11 36.96 42.87
CA LEU A 426 27.98 36.83 44.33
C LEU A 426 28.90 37.81 45.08
N PHE A 427 30.14 37.98 44.61
CA PHE A 427 31.10 38.92 45.20
C PHE A 427 30.66 40.37 44.99
N GLY A 428 30.15 40.71 43.81
CA GLY A 428 29.52 42.01 43.55
C GLY A 428 28.34 42.28 44.48
N PHE A 429 27.48 41.28 44.69
CA PHE A 429 26.33 41.37 45.60
C PHE A 429 26.74 41.52 47.07
N LEU A 430 27.74 40.76 47.52
CA LEU A 430 28.25 40.84 48.91
C LEU A 430 28.98 42.16 49.17
N ARG A 431 29.68 42.71 48.18
CA ARG A 431 30.36 44.00 48.31
C ARG A 431 29.36 45.16 48.33
N ALA A 432 28.27 45.07 47.57
CA ALA A 432 27.17 46.04 47.63
C ALA A 432 26.46 46.06 48.99
N ARG A 433 26.54 44.98 49.78
CA ARG A 433 25.96 44.91 51.14
C ARG A 433 26.86 45.47 52.26
N ARG A 434 28.16 45.73 52.01
CA ARG A 434 29.02 46.36 53.02
C ARG A 434 28.88 47.88 52.97
N LYS A 435 27.95 48.42 53.75
CA LYS A 435 27.86 49.88 54.02
C LYS A 435 28.96 50.31 55.00
N PRO A 436 29.68 51.43 54.76
CA PRO A 436 30.51 52.04 55.79
C PRO A 436 29.67 52.68 56.91
N PRO A 437 30.20 52.87 58.14
CA PRO A 437 29.47 53.46 59.26
C PRO A 437 29.26 54.97 59.05
N GLN A 438 28.04 55.48 59.33
CA GLN A 438 27.75 56.92 59.23
C GLN A 438 27.99 57.68 60.55
N PRO A 439 28.50 58.94 60.51
CA PRO A 439 28.76 59.78 61.68
C PRO A 439 27.54 60.59 62.18
N VAL A 440 27.72 61.19 63.37
CA VAL A 440 26.80 62.03 64.18
C VAL A 440 26.17 63.19 63.38
N GLY A 441 24.88 63.44 63.63
CA GLY A 441 24.05 64.42 62.89
C GLY A 441 24.17 65.89 63.34
N PRO A 442 23.60 66.84 62.55
CA PRO A 442 23.69 68.28 62.81
C PRO A 442 22.48 68.85 63.61
N PRO A 443 22.62 70.06 64.20
CA PRO A 443 21.61 70.72 65.04
C PRO A 443 20.45 71.37 64.25
N PRO A 444 19.34 71.77 64.94
CA PRO A 444 18.02 71.99 64.33
C PRO A 444 17.81 73.38 63.71
N LEU A 445 16.94 73.45 62.71
CA LEU A 445 16.48 74.69 62.06
C LEU A 445 15.13 75.20 62.64
N PRO A 446 14.84 76.52 62.61
CA PRO A 446 13.62 77.14 63.17
C PRO A 446 12.38 77.01 62.25
N PRO A 447 11.18 77.33 62.78
CA PRO A 447 9.89 76.93 62.20
C PRO A 447 9.25 78.00 61.30
N LEU A 448 8.44 77.58 60.33
CA LEU A 448 7.37 78.40 59.76
C LEU A 448 6.09 77.56 59.43
N PRO A 449 4.90 78.20 59.43
CA PRO A 449 3.58 77.66 59.81
C PRO A 449 2.63 77.52 58.59
N PRO A 450 1.29 77.45 58.77
CA PRO A 450 0.49 76.25 59.03
C PRO A 450 -0.39 75.80 57.83
N ALA A 451 -0.93 74.59 57.98
CA ALA A 451 -1.68 73.81 57.01
C ALA A 451 -3.09 74.32 56.64
N THR A 452 -3.57 73.90 55.47
CA THR A 452 -5.01 73.77 55.14
C THR A 452 -5.29 72.41 54.51
N LEU A 453 -6.36 71.77 54.99
CA LEU A 453 -6.81 70.37 54.82
C LEU A 453 -7.87 70.19 53.68
N PRO A 454 -8.35 68.96 53.36
CA PRO A 454 -8.76 68.47 52.03
C PRO A 454 -10.30 68.46 51.77
N PRO A 455 -10.79 67.86 50.65
CA PRO A 455 -11.38 66.50 50.72
C PRO A 455 -11.03 65.59 49.50
N VAL A 456 -10.68 64.31 49.70
CA VAL A 456 -11.50 63.08 49.67
C VAL A 456 -12.15 62.73 48.33
N GLY A 457 -11.66 61.66 47.69
CA GLY A 457 -12.30 60.93 46.60
C GLY A 457 -11.39 59.80 46.12
N ALA A 458 -11.61 58.59 46.62
CA ALA A 458 -10.76 57.41 46.43
C ALA A 458 -10.89 56.77 45.04
N ALA A 459 -9.79 56.22 44.51
CA ALA A 459 -9.80 54.96 43.76
C ALA A 459 -8.38 54.36 43.70
N THR A 460 -8.32 53.10 44.11
CA THR A 460 -7.19 52.16 44.14
C THR A 460 -6.38 52.09 42.84
N VAL A 461 -5.06 52.29 42.94
CA VAL A 461 -4.08 51.80 41.94
C VAL A 461 -3.03 50.96 42.66
N THR A 462 -2.87 49.74 42.16
CA THR A 462 -1.94 48.70 42.57
C THR A 462 -0.49 49.23 42.59
N PRO A 463 0.35 48.93 43.61
CA PRO A 463 1.70 49.49 43.70
C PRO A 463 2.65 48.88 42.65
N GLY A 464 3.37 49.71 41.89
CA GLY A 464 4.66 49.33 41.31
C GLY A 464 4.90 49.56 39.82
N LEU A 465 3.93 50.05 39.03
CA LEU A 465 4.19 50.46 37.64
C LEU A 465 4.49 51.95 37.55
N ALA A 466 5.59 52.29 36.88
CA ALA A 466 5.84 53.65 36.43
C ALA A 466 4.68 54.11 35.52
N PRO A 467 4.27 55.39 35.57
CA PRO A 467 3.04 55.89 34.93
C PRO A 467 3.03 55.75 33.39
N ASP A 468 4.16 55.39 32.78
CA ASP A 468 4.38 55.20 31.35
C ASP A 468 4.42 53.72 30.91
N LYS A 469 4.11 52.76 31.80
CA LYS A 469 4.14 51.32 31.48
C LYS A 469 2.76 50.67 31.53
N LYS A 470 2.52 49.71 30.63
CA LYS A 470 1.39 48.77 30.65
C LYS A 470 1.90 47.33 30.64
N VAL A 471 1.13 46.39 31.16
CA VAL A 471 1.48 44.96 31.18
C VAL A 471 0.84 44.26 29.99
N CYS A 472 1.63 43.52 29.22
CA CYS A 472 1.11 42.67 28.16
C CYS A 472 0.28 41.51 28.75
N PRO A 473 -1.01 41.34 28.41
CA PRO A 473 -1.83 40.28 28.98
C PRO A 473 -1.35 38.88 28.58
N ARG A 474 -0.67 38.75 27.44
CA ARG A 474 -0.21 37.45 26.91
C ARG A 474 1.06 36.93 27.59
N CYS A 475 2.03 37.79 27.87
CA CYS A 475 3.34 37.38 28.38
C CYS A 475 3.79 38.11 29.65
N GLN A 476 2.91 38.93 30.24
CA GLN A 476 3.14 39.65 31.50
C GLN A 476 4.37 40.58 31.50
N THR A 477 4.90 40.91 30.31
CA THR A 477 6.01 41.85 30.18
C THR A 477 5.52 43.30 30.28
N HIS A 478 6.33 44.14 30.91
CA HIS A 478 6.07 45.58 31.01
C HIS A 478 6.54 46.25 29.72
N VAL A 479 5.61 46.87 28.99
CA VAL A 479 5.86 47.60 27.73
C VAL A 479 5.43 49.06 27.88
N ASN A 480 5.84 49.93 26.96
CA ASN A 480 5.44 51.33 27.04
C ASN A 480 3.94 51.46 26.75
N VAL A 481 3.25 52.39 27.42
CA VAL A 481 1.82 52.65 27.16
C VAL A 481 1.57 53.02 25.70
N SER A 482 2.53 53.69 25.05
CA SER A 482 2.49 54.05 23.62
C SER A 482 2.63 52.90 22.64
N ASP A 483 3.07 51.70 23.08
CA ASP A 483 3.35 50.60 22.16
C ASP A 483 2.05 49.94 21.69
N VAL A 484 1.77 49.99 20.38
CA VAL A 484 0.59 49.34 19.78
C VAL A 484 0.74 47.81 19.68
N THR A 485 1.97 47.29 19.80
CA THR A 485 2.29 45.86 19.81
C THR A 485 3.33 45.53 20.87
N CYS A 486 3.20 44.36 21.52
CA CYS A 486 4.20 43.87 22.45
C CYS A 486 5.42 43.33 21.68
N PHE A 487 6.57 44.00 21.81
CA PHE A 487 7.83 43.61 21.16
C PHE A 487 8.21 42.13 21.40
N PHE A 488 7.93 41.59 22.59
CA PHE A 488 8.34 40.23 22.97
C PHE A 488 7.46 39.11 22.43
N CYS A 489 6.18 39.35 22.13
CA CYS A 489 5.26 38.27 21.73
C CYS A 489 4.31 38.62 20.58
N GLY A 490 4.44 39.80 19.99
CA GLY A 490 3.62 40.26 18.87
C GLY A 490 2.15 40.53 19.20
N TYR A 491 1.76 40.54 20.48
CA TYR A 491 0.39 40.84 20.89
C TYR A 491 0.01 42.29 20.54
N LYS A 492 -1.07 42.50 19.77
CA LYS A 492 -1.59 43.83 19.43
C LYS A 492 -2.53 44.33 20.52
N PHE A 493 -2.27 45.52 21.04
CA PHE A 493 -3.17 46.19 21.98
C PHE A 493 -4.30 46.84 21.16
N THR A 494 -5.55 46.48 21.43
CA THR A 494 -6.72 47.15 20.87
C THR A 494 -6.80 48.56 21.46
N GLU A 495 -6.63 49.60 20.63
CA GLU A 495 -6.80 50.99 21.05
C GLU A 495 -8.23 51.21 21.54
N GLU A 496 -8.40 51.56 22.83
CA GLU A 496 -9.62 52.18 23.31
C GLU A 496 -9.67 53.60 22.74
N VAL A 497 -10.53 53.78 21.73
CA VAL A 497 -10.88 55.06 21.14
C VAL A 497 -11.41 56.00 22.23
N LYS A 498 -10.73 57.13 22.46
CA LYS A 498 -11.39 58.29 23.07
C LYS A 498 -11.03 59.59 22.31
N PRO A 499 -12.04 60.38 21.87
CA PRO A 499 -11.89 61.56 21.02
C PRO A 499 -11.34 62.79 21.77
N PRO A 500 -10.82 63.82 21.05
CA PRO A 500 -10.02 64.91 21.62
C PRO A 500 -10.89 65.88 22.44
N PRO A 501 -10.33 66.51 23.49
CA PRO A 501 -9.42 67.66 23.34
C PRO A 501 -8.04 67.50 23.98
#